data_AF-A0A7K2A2M8-F1
#
_entry.id   AF-A0A7K2A2M8-F1
#
_cell.length_a   1.000
_cell.length_b   1.000
_cell.length_c   1.000
_cell.angle_alpha   90.00
_cell.angle_beta   90.00
_cell.angle_gamma   90.00
#
_symmetry.space_group_name_H-M   'P 1'
#
loop_
_entity.id
_entity.type
_entity.pdbx_description
1 polymer ?
#
loop_
_entity_poly.entity_id
_entity_poly.type
_entity_poly.pdbx_seq_one_letter_code
_entity_poly.pdbx_strand_id
1 'polypeptide(L)' 'MVYTPFMRRIQLYLDEDIDDALSAAAARLGVSRSALVRNAVRSALDDGPEALTDPFDALVGSVDVEPDDDLDAVIYGTEL' A
#
# COMPACT_ATOMS: atom_id res chain seq x y z
N MET A 1 8.07 -1.15 16.67
CA MET A 1 8.00 0.26 16.23
C MET A 1 6.53 0.57 15.90
N VAL A 2 5.86 1.43 16.67
CA VAL A 2 4.43 1.75 16.43
C VAL A 2 4.37 2.77 15.29
N TYR A 3 3.96 2.34 14.10
CA TYR A 3 3.74 3.22 12.96
C TYR A 3 2.53 4.11 13.24
N THR A 4 2.75 5.40 13.47
CA THR A 4 1.68 6.40 13.51
C THR A 4 1.51 6.95 12.10
N PRO A 5 0.40 6.68 11.38
CA PRO A 5 0.22 7.18 10.03
C PRO A 5 0.00 8.69 10.08
N PHE A 6 1.01 9.47 9.72
CA PHE A 6 0.85 10.91 9.52
C PHE A 6 0.05 11.15 8.23
N MET A 7 -1.08 11.86 8.31
CA MET A 7 -1.83 12.25 7.12
C MET A 7 -1.04 13.31 6.35
N ARG A 8 -0.72 13.02 5.08
CA ARG A 8 -0.11 14.00 4.16
C ARG A 8 -1.21 14.80 3.46
N ARG A 9 -1.04 16.12 3.36
CA ARG A 9 -1.95 17.01 2.60
C ARG A 9 -1.62 16.90 1.12
N ILE A 10 -2.64 16.61 0.30
CA ILE A 10 -2.56 16.65 -1.16
C ILE A 10 -3.44 17.79 -1.69
N GLN A 11 -3.00 18.44 -2.76
CA GLN A 11 -3.79 19.40 -3.52
C GLN A 11 -4.16 18.75 -4.86
N LEU A 12 -5.42 18.85 -5.24
CA LEU A 12 -5.97 18.28 -6.46
C LEU A 12 -6.81 19.36 -7.14
N TYR A 13 -6.72 19.45 -8.46
CA TYR A 13 -7.65 20.23 -9.26
C TYR A 13 -8.77 19.31 -9.72
N LEU A 14 -10.01 19.78 -9.60
CA LEU A 14 -11.21 19.10 -10.08
C LEU A 14 -11.93 20.03 -11.04
N ASP A 15 -12.53 19.47 -12.07
CA ASP A 15 -13.49 20.20 -12.90
C ASP A 15 -14.69 20.61 -12.03
N GLU A 16 -15.29 21.76 -12.35
CA GLU A 16 -16.36 22.40 -11.56
C GLU A 16 -17.56 21.47 -11.35
N ASP A 17 -17.98 20.77 -12.41
CA ASP A 17 -19.09 19.83 -12.40
C ASP A 17 -18.84 18.63 -11.46
N ILE A 18 -17.59 18.16 -11.39
CA ILE A 18 -17.17 17.11 -10.47
C ILE A 18 -17.14 17.63 -9.03
N ASP A 19 -16.73 18.87 -8.78
CA ASP A 19 -16.73 19.47 -7.45
C ASP A 19 -18.16 19.60 -6.88
N ASP A 20 -19.09 20.01 -7.72
CA ASP A 20 -20.51 20.12 -7.40
C ASP A 20 -21.12 18.74 -7.10
N ALA A 21 -20.86 17.77 -7.97
CA ALA A 21 -21.31 16.40 -7.77
C ALA A 21 -20.75 15.78 -6.47
N LEU A 22 -19.47 16.04 -6.17
CA LEU A 22 -18.82 15.61 -4.93
C LEU A 22 -19.51 16.24 -3.70
N SER A 23 -19.82 17.54 -3.77
CA SER A 23 -20.48 18.27 -2.68
C SER A 23 -21.89 17.75 -2.43
N ALA A 24 -22.67 17.52 -3.49
CA ALA A 24 -24.00 16.94 -3.40
C ALA A 24 -23.96 15.50 -2.85
N ALA A 25 -23.02 14.67 -3.31
CA ALA A 25 -22.86 13.30 -2.83
C ALA A 25 -22.45 13.25 -1.35
N ALA A 26 -21.52 14.11 -0.92
CA ALA A 26 -21.09 14.21 0.47
C ALA A 26 -22.25 14.61 1.39
N ALA A 27 -23.05 15.59 0.97
CA ALA A 27 -24.25 16.02 1.70
C ALA A 27 -25.29 14.89 1.81
N ARG A 28 -25.57 14.18 0.71
CA ARG A 28 -26.50 13.04 0.70
C ARG A 28 -26.06 11.90 1.62
N LEU A 29 -24.76 11.67 1.73
CA LEU A 29 -24.18 10.62 2.57
C LEU A 29 -23.92 11.06 4.02
N GLY A 30 -24.09 12.35 4.34
CA GLY A 30 -23.83 12.88 5.67
C GLY A 30 -22.36 12.83 6.10
N VAL A 31 -21.42 12.85 5.13
CA VAL A 31 -19.98 12.81 5.39
C VAL A 31 -19.29 14.05 4.85
N SER A 32 -18.07 14.33 5.31
CA SER A 32 -17.28 15.42 4.74
C SER A 32 -16.79 15.07 3.33
N ARG A 33 -16.60 16.09 2.49
CA ARG A 33 -16.01 15.93 1.14
C ARG A 33 -14.69 15.16 1.18
N SER A 34 -13.80 15.49 2.12
CA SER A 34 -12.52 14.79 2.27
C SER A 34 -12.66 13.35 2.75
N ALA A 35 -13.71 13.01 3.52
CA ALA A 35 -13.99 11.61 3.86
C ALA A 35 -14.44 10.82 2.63
N LEU A 36 -15.33 11.41 1.82
CA LEU A 36 -15.80 10.78 0.58
C LEU A 36 -14.65 10.56 -0.42
N VAL A 37 -13.79 11.56 -0.64
CA VAL A 37 -12.60 11.42 -1.50
C VAL A 37 -11.66 10.32 -0.97
N ARG A 38 -11.34 10.30 0.32
CA ARG A 38 -10.47 9.26 0.89
C ARG A 38 -11.05 7.85 0.72
N ASN A 39 -12.36 7.70 0.88
CA ASN A 39 -13.03 6.41 0.68
C ASN A 39 -13.04 5.99 -0.79
N ALA A 40 -13.32 6.91 -1.71
CA ALA A 40 -13.29 6.65 -3.14
C ALA A 40 -11.89 6.25 -3.60
N VAL A 41 -10.84 6.98 -3.17
CA VAL A 41 -9.45 6.65 -3.47
C VAL A 41 -9.08 5.28 -2.91
N ARG A 42 -9.45 4.97 -1.65
CA ARG A 42 -9.20 3.64 -1.06
C ARG A 42 -9.88 2.52 -1.87
N SER A 43 -11.15 2.70 -2.23
CA SER A 43 -11.91 1.72 -3.01
C SER A 43 -11.38 1.54 -4.42
N ALA A 44 -10.86 2.61 -5.04
CA ALA A 44 -10.32 2.54 -6.39
C ALA A 44 -8.93 1.88 -6.43
N LEU A 45 -8.20 1.90 -5.31
CA LEU A 45 -6.86 1.34 -5.24
C LEU A 45 -6.85 -0.15 -4.86
N ASP A 46 -7.85 -0.66 -4.13
CA ASP A 46 -8.16 -2.06 -3.68
C ASP A 46 -7.00 -2.88 -3.05
N ASP A 47 -5.78 -2.63 -3.45
CA ASP A 47 -4.53 -2.83 -2.74
C ASP A 47 -4.45 -1.79 -1.60
N GLY A 48 -4.96 -2.19 -0.42
CA GLY A 48 -4.85 -1.39 0.80
C GLY A 48 -3.39 -1.03 1.14
N PRO A 49 -3.13 -0.20 2.17
CA PRO A 49 -1.77 0.12 2.58
C PRO A 49 -0.91 -1.10 2.95
N GLU A 50 -1.50 -2.28 3.10
CA GLU A 50 -0.81 -3.56 3.25
C GLU A 50 -0.12 -4.03 1.96
N ALA A 51 -0.63 -3.66 0.79
CA ALA A 51 0.02 -3.91 -0.50
C ALA A 51 1.18 -2.94 -0.80
N LEU A 52 1.38 -1.90 0.03
CA LEU A 52 2.58 -1.05 -0.01
C LEU A 52 3.76 -1.67 0.74
N THR A 53 3.51 -2.68 1.58
CA THR A 53 4.57 -3.55 2.08
C THR A 53 4.92 -4.52 0.95
N ASP A 54 6.21 -4.64 0.61
CA ASP A 54 6.63 -5.61 -0.39
C ASP A 54 6.16 -7.00 0.08
N PRO A 55 5.35 -7.76 -0.70
CA PRO A 55 4.98 -9.12 -0.31
C PRO A 55 6.21 -10.01 -0.06
N PHE A 56 7.37 -9.68 -0.64
CA PHE A 56 8.63 -10.36 -0.36
C PHE A 56 9.23 -10.01 1.01
N ASP A 57 8.92 -8.86 1.62
CA ASP A 57 9.38 -8.54 2.99
C ASP A 57 8.83 -9.55 4.01
N ALA A 58 7.63 -10.08 3.78
CA ALA A 58 7.06 -11.13 4.62
C ALA A 58 7.73 -12.51 4.40
N LEU A 59 8.43 -12.69 3.27
CA LEU A 59 9.13 -13.92 2.93
C LEU A 59 10.56 -13.94 3.51
N VAL A 60 11.18 -12.77 3.70
CA VAL A 60 12.50 -12.64 4.33
C VAL A 60 12.47 -13.20 5.75
N GLY A 61 13.26 -14.25 6.01
CA GLY A 61 13.31 -14.92 7.32
C GLY A 61 12.13 -15.86 7.62
N SER A 62 11.26 -16.14 6.64
CA SER A 62 10.17 -17.12 6.77
C SER A 62 10.64 -18.58 6.83
N VAL A 63 11.90 -18.82 6.45
CA VAL A 63 12.56 -20.12 6.50
C VAL A 63 13.74 -20.01 7.46
N ASP A 64 13.70 -20.81 8.52
CA ASP A 64 14.76 -20.90 9.52
C ASP A 64 15.76 -21.96 9.08
N VAL A 65 16.72 -21.54 8.25
CA VAL A 65 17.84 -22.36 7.78
C VAL A 65 19.12 -21.58 7.96
N GLU A 66 20.14 -22.22 8.52
CA GLU A 66 21.49 -21.67 8.46
C GLU A 66 21.96 -21.57 7.00
N PRO A 67 22.55 -20.44 6.59
CA PRO A 67 23.20 -20.34 5.30
C PRO A 67 24.37 -21.33 5.24
N ASP A 68 24.45 -22.10 4.17
CA ASP A 68 25.61 -22.95 3.90
C ASP A 68 26.79 -22.07 3.51
N ASP A 69 27.95 -22.31 4.13
CA ASP A 69 29.17 -21.53 3.89
C ASP A 69 29.74 -21.78 2.49
N ASP A 70 29.36 -22.89 1.83
CA ASP A 70 29.82 -23.26 0.49
C ASP A 70 28.65 -23.43 -0.51
N LEU A 71 27.98 -22.30 -0.78
CA LEU A 71 26.94 -22.19 -1.81
C LEU A 71 27.39 -22.71 -3.18
N ASP A 72 28.67 -22.53 -3.51
CA ASP A 72 29.22 -22.94 -4.79
C ASP A 72 29.29 -24.48 -4.88
N ALA A 73 29.70 -25.18 -3.81
CA ALA A 73 29.64 -26.64 -3.77
C ALA A 73 28.20 -27.19 -3.81
N VAL A 74 27.23 -26.50 -3.23
CA VAL A 74 25.81 -26.90 -3.25
C VAL A 74 25.18 -26.71 -4.65
N ILE A 75 25.52 -25.60 -5.34
CA ILE A 75 24.92 -25.25 -6.63
C ILE A 75 25.64 -25.91 -7.81
N TYR A 76 26.98 -25.93 -7.79
CA TYR A 76 27.81 -26.40 -8.90
C TYR A 76 28.37 -27.82 -8.66
N GLY A 77 28.26 -28.35 -7.45
CA GLY A 77 28.88 -29.62 -7.06
C GLY A 77 30.38 -29.47 -6.79
N THR A 78 30.93 -30.33 -5.94
CA THR A 78 32.36 -30.38 -5.61
C THR A 78 33.20 -30.97 -6.75
N GLU A 79 33.13 -30.41 -7.95
CA GLU A 79 33.98 -30.79 -9.08
C GLU A 79 34.56 -29.53 -9.72
N LEU A 80 35.64 -29.02 -9.11
CA LEU A 80 36.65 -28.18 -9.76
C LEU A 80 38.04 -28.72 -9.43
#